data_AF-A0A3R6Y666-F1
#
_entry.id   AF-A0A3R6Y666-F1
#
_cell.length_a   1.000
_cell.length_b   1.000
_cell.length_c   1.000
_cell.angle_alpha   90.00
_cell.angle_beta   90.00
_cell.angle_gamma   90.00
#
_symmetry.space_group_name_H-M   'P 1'
#
loop_
_entity.id
_entity.type
_entity.pdbx_description
1 polymer ?
#
loop_
_entity_poly.entity_id
_entity_poly.type
_entity_poly.pdbx_seq_one_letter_code
_entity_poly.pdbx_strand_id
1 'polypeptide(L)'
;MFVCPHDAPYGQALARWDEVAEHMRALHGSDLTTVGCRKRMDDLMMAFKKDPSTHCAHPAQIKYKEREQLLQDLSDLIDMANKKKKAVKEERGKKLDKRETDGHRLREAAVVSMKRKPETNVEADEASPSKIKESKRSTALKNAAAAIVDLPSILEASAEFKRAELETKRDANALLQRKIELEEQRYLLDKAEREARFALEQQERHS
;
A
#
# COMPACT_ATOMS: atom_id res chain seq x y z
N MET A 1 40.06 -10.96 -23.97
CA MET A 1 39.21 -11.80 -24.83
C MET A 1 38.56 -12.84 -23.94
N PHE A 2 37.23 -12.99 -23.97
CA PHE A 2 36.56 -14.04 -23.18
C PHE A 2 36.73 -15.38 -23.91
N VAL A 3 37.26 -16.39 -23.22
CA VAL A 3 37.39 -17.76 -23.75
C VAL A 3 36.14 -18.53 -23.37
N CYS A 4 35.42 -19.07 -24.36
CA CYS A 4 34.26 -19.93 -24.17
C CYS A 4 34.61 -21.36 -24.60
N PRO A 5 35.08 -22.24 -23.69
CA PRO A 5 35.49 -23.60 -24.05
C PRO A 5 34.37 -24.45 -24.65
N HIS A 6 33.12 -24.13 -24.33
CA HIS A 6 31.94 -24.84 -24.84
C HIS A 6 31.57 -24.49 -26.29
N ASP A 7 32.03 -23.35 -26.79
CA ASP A 7 31.78 -22.89 -28.17
C ASP A 7 32.92 -23.30 -29.13
N ALA A 8 33.86 -24.13 -28.65
CA ALA A 8 35.00 -24.56 -29.44
C ALA A 8 34.56 -25.46 -30.61
N PRO A 9 35.21 -25.34 -31.79
CA PRO A 9 35.04 -26.30 -32.88
C PRO A 9 35.31 -27.73 -32.43
N TYR A 10 34.75 -28.71 -33.14
CA TYR A 10 34.91 -30.13 -32.81
C TYR A 10 36.39 -30.50 -32.62
N GLY A 11 36.71 -31.12 -31.48
CA GLY A 11 38.07 -31.50 -31.10
C GLY A 11 38.95 -30.37 -30.50
N GLN A 12 38.50 -29.11 -30.50
CA GLN A 12 39.29 -27.96 -30.00
C GLN A 12 38.95 -27.54 -28.56
N ALA A 13 37.97 -28.19 -27.92
CA ALA A 13 37.55 -27.82 -26.57
C ALA A 13 38.71 -27.92 -25.55
N LEU A 14 39.61 -28.90 -25.69
CA LEU A 14 40.74 -29.07 -24.79
C LEU A 14 41.69 -27.86 -24.83
N ALA A 15 42.05 -27.39 -26.03
CA ALA A 15 42.91 -26.22 -26.19
C ALA A 15 42.30 -24.96 -25.57
N ARG A 16 40.98 -24.78 -25.69
CA ARG A 16 40.27 -23.67 -25.03
C ARG A 16 40.29 -23.79 -23.50
N TRP A 17 40.23 -25.01 -22.97
CA TRP A 17 40.39 -25.23 -21.54
C TRP A 17 41.82 -24.94 -21.08
N ASP A 18 42.83 -25.23 -21.90
CA ASP A 18 44.22 -24.89 -21.61
C ASP A 18 44.42 -23.36 -21.56
N GLU A 19 43.83 -22.60 -22.49
CA GLU A 19 43.81 -21.13 -22.46
C GLU A 19 43.18 -20.60 -21.15
N VAL A 20 42.06 -21.20 -20.72
CA VAL A 20 41.43 -20.84 -19.43
C VAL A 20 42.36 -21.14 -18.27
N ALA A 21 43.03 -22.29 -18.27
CA ALA A 21 43.96 -22.67 -17.21
C ALA A 21 45.16 -21.74 -17.13
N GLU A 22 45.68 -21.28 -18.28
CA GLU A 22 46.75 -20.27 -18.34
C GLU A 22 46.32 -18.95 -17.72
N HIS A 23 45.14 -18.44 -18.10
CA HIS A 23 44.59 -17.22 -17.50
C HIS A 23 44.39 -17.36 -15.99
N MET A 24 43.86 -18.50 -15.54
CA MET A 24 43.65 -18.75 -14.11
C MET A 24 44.97 -18.87 -13.35
N ARG A 25 46.00 -19.50 -13.95
CA ARG A 25 47.35 -19.55 -13.37
C ARG A 25 47.98 -18.17 -13.24
N ALA A 26 47.78 -17.29 -14.23
CA ALA A 26 48.26 -15.91 -14.18
C ALA A 26 47.66 -15.10 -13.02
N LEU A 27 46.41 -15.38 -12.63
CA LEU A 27 45.70 -14.67 -11.57
C LEU A 27 45.87 -15.29 -10.17
N HIS A 28 45.95 -16.63 -10.10
CA HIS A 28 45.81 -17.37 -8.84
C HIS A 28 47.01 -18.26 -8.50
N GLY A 29 48.04 -18.31 -9.35
CA GLY A 29 49.26 -19.09 -9.13
C GLY A 29 49.35 -20.37 -9.96
N SER A 30 50.56 -20.91 -10.04
CA SER A 30 50.95 -22.00 -10.96
C SER A 30 50.28 -23.36 -10.70
N ASP A 31 49.67 -23.56 -9.55
CA ASP A 31 49.21 -24.88 -9.09
C ASP A 31 47.88 -25.31 -9.73
N LEU A 32 47.25 -24.42 -10.50
CA LEU A 32 45.99 -24.69 -11.19
C LEU A 32 46.20 -25.50 -12.47
N THR A 33 45.46 -26.59 -12.60
CA THR A 33 45.45 -27.46 -13.78
C THR A 33 44.23 -27.25 -14.65
N THR A 34 44.34 -27.56 -15.95
CA THR A 34 43.22 -27.54 -16.91
C THR A 34 42.04 -28.38 -16.43
N VAL A 35 42.33 -29.58 -15.92
CA VAL A 35 41.30 -30.49 -15.38
C VAL A 35 40.63 -29.90 -14.13
N GLY A 36 41.41 -29.27 -13.25
CA GLY A 36 40.89 -28.60 -12.05
C GLY A 36 39.96 -27.43 -12.39
N CYS A 37 40.34 -26.60 -13.37
CA CYS A 37 39.52 -25.48 -13.83
C CYS A 37 38.18 -25.96 -14.41
N ARG A 38 38.21 -27.00 -15.24
CA ARG A 38 37.01 -27.60 -15.82
C ARG A 38 36.09 -28.18 -14.74
N LYS A 39 36.65 -28.98 -13.83
CA LYS A 39 35.88 -29.57 -12.73
C LYS A 39 35.23 -28.49 -11.87
N ARG A 40 35.96 -27.42 -11.53
CA ARG A 40 35.42 -26.32 -10.76
C ARG A 40 34.27 -25.61 -11.47
N MET A 41 34.37 -25.43 -12.80
CA MET A 41 33.28 -24.88 -13.60
C MET A 41 32.05 -25.79 -13.56
N ASP A 42 32.24 -27.10 -13.75
CA ASP A 42 31.15 -28.07 -13.69
C ASP A 42 30.47 -28.06 -12.30
N ASP A 43 31.25 -28.02 -11.21
CA ASP A 43 30.76 -27.90 -9.83
C ASP A 43 29.96 -26.60 -9.62
N LEU A 44 30.45 -25.47 -10.12
CA LEU A 44 29.77 -24.18 -10.06
C LEU A 44 28.45 -24.20 -10.84
N MET A 45 28.46 -24.77 -12.05
CA MET A 45 27.26 -24.90 -12.87
C MET A 45 26.25 -25.85 -12.24
N MET A 46 26.71 -26.92 -11.57
CA MET A 46 25.84 -27.84 -10.84
C MET A 46 25.24 -27.17 -9.60
N ALA A 47 26.02 -26.40 -8.85
CA ALA A 47 25.53 -25.61 -7.72
C ALA A 47 24.49 -24.59 -8.17
N PHE A 48 24.74 -23.88 -9.28
CA PHE A 48 23.79 -22.94 -9.88
C PHE A 48 22.46 -23.60 -10.27
N LYS A 49 22.51 -24.80 -10.87
CA LYS A 49 21.30 -25.56 -11.23
C LYS A 49 20.52 -26.03 -10.00
N LYS A 50 21.22 -26.36 -8.91
CA LYS A 50 20.61 -26.83 -7.66
C LYS A 50 19.93 -25.68 -6.90
N ASP A 51 20.51 -24.49 -6.95
CA ASP A 51 19.96 -23.30 -6.31
C ASP A 51 20.26 -22.04 -7.13
N PRO A 52 19.39 -21.70 -8.10
CA PRO A 52 19.56 -20.50 -8.90
C PRO A 52 19.33 -19.21 -8.09
N SER A 53 18.74 -19.31 -6.89
CA SER A 53 18.32 -18.15 -6.09
C SER A 53 19.45 -17.54 -5.26
N THR A 54 20.48 -18.32 -4.91
CA THR A 54 21.62 -17.86 -4.09
C THR A 54 22.68 -17.10 -4.88
N HIS A 55 22.80 -17.34 -6.18
CA HIS A 55 23.81 -16.70 -7.03
C HIS A 55 23.24 -15.65 -8.00
N CYS A 56 21.92 -15.58 -8.16
CA CYS A 56 21.23 -14.54 -8.94
C CYS A 56 20.83 -13.32 -8.10
N ALA A 57 21.50 -13.02 -6.99
CA ALA A 57 21.40 -11.70 -6.37
C ALA A 57 22.14 -10.64 -7.22
N HIS A 58 21.85 -10.58 -8.53
CA HIS A 58 22.15 -9.41 -9.32
C HIS A 58 21.36 -8.26 -8.68
N PRO A 59 21.98 -7.11 -8.36
CA PRO A 59 21.26 -5.96 -7.81
C PRO A 59 20.00 -5.58 -8.60
N ALA A 60 19.96 -5.88 -9.90
CA ALA A 60 18.78 -5.75 -10.74
C ALA A 60 17.61 -6.68 -10.31
N GLN A 61 17.85 -7.96 -10.02
CA GLN A 61 16.81 -8.90 -9.59
C GLN A 61 16.20 -8.53 -8.24
N ILE A 62 16.99 -8.02 -7.30
CA ILE A 62 16.48 -7.51 -6.02
C ILE A 62 15.54 -6.33 -6.27
N LYS A 63 15.94 -5.39 -7.14
CA LYS A 63 15.10 -4.25 -7.55
C LYS A 63 13.82 -4.70 -8.27
N TYR A 64 13.87 -5.75 -9.08
CA TYR A 64 12.67 -6.31 -9.72
C TYR A 64 11.70 -6.90 -8.70
N LYS A 65 12.20 -7.67 -7.72
CA LYS A 65 11.35 -8.22 -6.64
C LYS A 65 10.74 -7.14 -5.77
N GLU A 66 11.52 -6.12 -5.40
CA GLU A 66 11.04 -4.97 -4.64
C GLU A 66 9.98 -4.18 -5.41
N ARG A 67 10.21 -3.94 -6.71
CA ARG A 67 9.22 -3.32 -7.60
C ARG A 67 7.93 -4.12 -7.67
N GLU A 68 8.01 -5.44 -7.80
CA GLU A 68 6.84 -6.30 -7.88
C GLU A 68 6.03 -6.28 -6.58
N GLN A 69 6.72 -6.31 -5.43
CA GLN A 69 6.09 -6.19 -4.13
C GLN A 69 5.37 -4.83 -3.96
N LEU A 70 6.04 -3.73 -4.33
CA LEU A 70 5.43 -2.40 -4.25
C LEU A 70 4.21 -2.25 -5.17
N LEU A 71 4.23 -2.86 -6.35
CA LEU A 71 3.07 -2.88 -7.25
C LEU A 71 1.90 -3.66 -6.65
N GLN A 72 2.18 -4.79 -5.98
CA GLN A 72 1.16 -5.57 -5.29
C GLN A 72 0.54 -4.78 -4.13
N ASP A 73 1.37 -4.15 -3.29
CA ASP A 73 0.90 -3.35 -2.15
C ASP A 73 0.03 -2.17 -2.61
N LEU A 74 0.39 -1.50 -3.71
CA LEU A 74 -0.41 -0.44 -4.33
C LEU A 74 -1.76 -0.97 -4.82
N SER A 75 -1.78 -2.13 -5.48
CA SER A 75 -3.02 -2.77 -5.93
C SER A 75 -3.95 -3.07 -4.76
N ASP A 76 -3.41 -3.66 -3.69
CA ASP A 76 -4.17 -4.00 -2.49
C ASP A 76 -4.75 -2.76 -1.81
N LEU A 77 -3.99 -1.65 -1.78
CA LEU A 77 -4.44 -0.38 -1.20
C LEU A 77 -5.58 0.25 -2.02
N ILE A 78 -5.50 0.18 -3.35
CA ILE A 78 -6.59 0.60 -4.25
C ILE A 78 -7.84 -0.25 -4.02
N ASP A 79 -7.69 -1.57 -3.88
CA ASP A 79 -8.81 -2.46 -3.62
C ASP A 79 -9.46 -2.22 -2.26
N MET A 80 -8.66 -1.98 -1.23
CA MET A 80 -9.17 -1.57 0.09
C MET A 80 -9.93 -0.24 0.00
N ALA A 81 -9.41 0.76 -0.73
CA ALA A 81 -10.09 2.04 -0.92
C ALA A 81 -11.42 1.86 -1.68
N ASN A 82 -11.45 1.02 -2.70
CA ASN A 82 -12.66 0.71 -3.46
C ASN A 82 -13.71 -0.04 -2.62
N LYS A 83 -13.28 -1.01 -1.78
CA LYS A 83 -14.15 -1.70 -0.82
C LYS A 83 -14.76 -0.72 0.18
N LYS A 84 -13.95 0.19 0.75
CA LYS A 84 -14.44 1.25 1.64
C LYS A 84 -15.45 2.17 0.95
N LYS A 85 -15.17 2.60 -0.29
CA LYS A 85 -16.09 3.44 -1.08
C LYS A 85 -17.43 2.74 -1.36
N LYS A 86 -17.41 1.44 -1.67
CA LYS A 86 -18.63 0.64 -1.85
C LYS A 86 -19.41 0.53 -0.55
N ALA A 87 -18.75 0.24 0.58
CA ALA A 87 -19.40 0.15 1.88
C ALA A 87 -20.09 1.46 2.29
N VAL A 88 -19.43 2.61 2.09
CA VAL A 88 -20.03 3.94 2.36
C VAL A 88 -21.23 4.21 1.46
N LYS A 89 -21.16 3.83 0.17
CA LYS A 89 -22.28 4.00 -0.76
C LYS A 89 -23.48 3.14 -0.37
N GLU A 90 -23.23 1.89 0.04
CA GLU A 90 -24.28 0.97 0.51
C GLU A 90 -24.92 1.46 1.82
N GLU A 91 -24.12 1.97 2.76
CA GLU A 91 -24.58 2.54 4.02
C GLU A 91 -25.47 3.78 3.80
N ARG A 92 -25.07 4.66 2.88
CA ARG A 92 -25.90 5.79 2.45
C ARG A 92 -27.19 5.35 1.75
N GLY A 93 -27.14 4.30 0.92
CA GLY A 93 -28.32 3.72 0.29
C GLY A 93 -29.33 3.21 1.32
N LYS A 94 -28.88 2.44 2.31
CA LYS A 94 -29.72 1.94 3.41
C LYS A 94 -30.35 3.07 4.23
N LYS A 95 -29.63 4.19 4.44
CA LYS A 95 -30.16 5.38 5.13
C LYS A 95 -31.24 6.10 4.34
N LEU A 96 -31.07 6.23 3.02
CA LEU A 96 -32.07 6.84 2.15
C LEU A 96 -33.35 6.01 2.09
N ASP A 97 -33.22 4.69 1.95
CA ASP A 97 -34.35 3.75 1.89
C ASP A 97 -35.17 3.72 3.18
N LYS A 98 -34.50 3.76 4.34
CA LYS A 98 -35.16 3.93 5.65
C LYS A 98 -35.94 5.24 5.76
N ARG A 99 -35.40 6.34 5.24
CA ARG A 99 -36.05 7.66 5.28
C ARG A 99 -37.31 7.69 4.41
N GLU A 100 -37.29 7.03 3.26
CA GLU A 100 -38.45 6.94 2.37
C GLU A 100 -39.55 6.05 2.96
N THR A 101 -39.17 4.91 3.54
CA THR A 101 -40.08 3.98 4.22
C THR A 101 -40.75 4.65 5.43
N ASP A 102 -39.98 5.38 6.26
CA ASP A 102 -40.53 6.08 7.43
C ASP A 102 -41.46 7.24 7.03
N GLY A 103 -41.11 7.95 5.96
CA GLY A 103 -41.98 8.98 5.37
C GLY A 103 -43.31 8.42 4.85
N HIS A 104 -43.30 7.23 4.25
CA HIS A 104 -44.54 6.55 3.83
C HIS A 104 -45.42 6.20 5.04
N ARG A 105 -44.82 5.66 6.10
CA ARG A 105 -45.51 5.31 7.36
C ARG A 105 -46.15 6.52 8.04
N LEU A 106 -45.45 7.65 8.05
CA LEU A 106 -45.97 8.92 8.57
C LEU A 106 -47.16 9.43 7.76
N ARG A 107 -47.12 9.33 6.43
CA ARG A 107 -48.25 9.71 5.56
C ARG A 107 -49.46 8.82 5.81
N GLU A 108 -49.27 7.50 5.90
CA GLU A 108 -50.37 6.57 6.23
C GLU A 108 -50.98 6.87 7.61
N ALA A 109 -50.16 7.08 8.64
CA ALA A 109 -50.63 7.39 9.97
C ALA A 109 -51.43 8.71 10.01
N ALA A 110 -51.00 9.73 9.26
CA ALA A 110 -51.73 10.98 9.12
C ALA A 110 -53.11 10.76 8.46
N VAL A 111 -53.18 10.01 7.36
CA VAL A 111 -54.45 9.69 6.68
C VAL A 111 -55.39 8.92 7.60
N VAL A 112 -54.89 7.95 8.35
CA VAL A 112 -55.68 7.19 9.33
C VAL A 112 -56.20 8.11 10.45
N SER A 113 -55.39 9.06 10.93
CA SER A 113 -55.82 10.02 11.95
C SER A 113 -56.91 10.98 11.44
N MET A 114 -56.86 11.37 10.15
CA MET A 114 -57.88 12.23 9.54
C MET A 114 -59.20 11.49 9.26
N LYS A 115 -59.16 10.16 9.09
CA LYS A 115 -60.37 9.33 8.97
C LYS A 115 -61.09 9.08 10.32
N ARG A 116 -60.49 9.44 11.46
CA ARG A 116 -61.11 9.33 12.79
C ARG A 116 -61.62 10.69 13.31
N LYS A 117 -62.32 11.46 12.48
CA LYS A 117 -63.22 12.49 13.00
C LYS A 117 -64.56 11.82 13.34
N PRO A 118 -64.99 11.76 14.61
CA PRO A 118 -66.35 11.40 14.94
C PRO A 118 -67.26 12.57 14.57
N GLU A 119 -68.36 12.25 13.90
CA GLU A 119 -69.47 13.18 13.74
C GLU A 119 -70.03 13.55 15.13
N THR A 120 -70.26 14.84 15.32
CA THR A 120 -70.88 15.47 16.50
C THR A 120 -72.38 15.19 16.56
N ASN A 121 -72.85 14.59 17.66
CA ASN A 121 -74.10 14.83 18.45
C ASN A 121 -74.35 13.57 19.34
N VAL A 122 -74.76 13.53 20.62
CA VAL A 122 -75.57 14.41 21.49
C VAL A 122 -75.26 14.06 22.98
N GLU A 123 -75.31 15.06 23.85
CA GLU A 123 -75.60 15.11 25.31
C GLU A 123 -74.76 14.43 26.43
N ALA A 124 -74.35 15.34 27.35
CA ALA A 124 -74.25 15.30 28.81
C ALA A 124 -74.17 13.95 29.56
N ASP A 125 -73.08 13.73 30.31
CA ASP A 125 -73.09 13.69 31.78
C ASP A 125 -71.65 13.69 32.36
N GLU A 126 -71.57 14.17 33.58
CA GLU A 126 -70.50 14.37 34.58
C GLU A 126 -69.15 13.61 34.56
N ALA A 127 -68.20 14.26 35.26
CA ALA A 127 -67.04 13.74 36.01
C ALA A 127 -65.61 13.74 35.41
N SER A 128 -64.78 14.57 36.05
CA SER A 128 -63.37 14.38 36.49
C SER A 128 -62.22 15.02 35.68
N PRO A 129 -61.46 15.96 36.29
CA PRO A 129 -60.17 16.42 35.79
C PRO A 129 -59.04 15.64 36.48
N SER A 130 -58.18 14.95 35.73
CA SER A 130 -56.75 14.84 36.08
C SER A 130 -55.93 14.02 35.08
N LYS A 131 -54.66 14.41 34.96
CA LYS A 131 -53.52 13.71 34.34
C LYS A 131 -53.31 13.92 32.85
N ILE A 132 -52.91 15.13 32.49
CA ILE A 132 -52.07 15.35 31.30
C ILE A 132 -50.78 16.03 31.76
N LYS A 133 -49.64 15.49 31.29
CA LYS A 133 -48.33 16.17 31.08
C LYS A 133 -47.15 15.95 32.05
N GLU A 134 -46.85 14.73 32.50
CA GLU A 134 -45.54 14.44 33.15
C GLU A 134 -44.59 13.50 32.38
N SER A 135 -45.07 12.71 31.42
CA SER A 135 -44.24 11.66 30.79
C SER A 135 -43.20 12.16 29.76
N LYS A 136 -43.42 13.31 29.11
CA LYS A 136 -42.52 13.80 28.03
C LYS A 136 -41.33 14.65 28.48
N ARG A 137 -41.38 15.27 29.67
CA ARG A 137 -40.27 16.11 30.17
C ARG A 137 -39.13 15.28 30.76
N SER A 138 -39.46 14.14 31.36
CA SER A 138 -38.48 13.27 32.03
C SER A 138 -37.54 12.54 31.05
N THR A 139 -38.02 12.19 29.86
CA THR A 139 -37.18 11.55 28.81
C THR A 139 -36.25 12.55 28.12
N ALA A 140 -36.72 13.77 27.87
CA ALA A 140 -35.90 14.83 27.28
C ALA A 140 -34.76 15.28 28.23
N LEU A 141 -35.05 15.44 29.52
CA LEU A 141 -34.03 15.75 30.54
C LEU A 141 -33.01 14.62 30.72
N LYS A 142 -33.44 13.35 30.68
CA LYS A 142 -32.53 12.19 30.73
C LYS A 142 -31.62 12.11 29.51
N ASN A 143 -32.15 12.38 28.31
CA ASN A 143 -31.36 12.40 27.07
C ASN A 143 -30.38 13.58 27.03
N ALA A 144 -30.78 14.76 27.53
CA ALA A 144 -29.89 15.91 27.66
C ALA A 144 -28.78 15.68 28.68
N ALA A 145 -29.10 15.06 29.83
CA ALA A 145 -28.11 14.67 30.83
C ALA A 145 -27.12 13.63 30.28
N ALA A 146 -27.60 12.63 29.53
CA ALA A 146 -26.74 11.63 28.88
C ALA A 146 -25.79 12.27 27.85
N ALA A 147 -26.30 13.18 27.01
CA ALA A 147 -25.46 13.89 26.03
C ALA A 147 -24.40 14.81 26.68
N ILE A 148 -24.68 15.37 27.85
CA ILE A 148 -23.72 16.19 28.61
C ILE A 148 -22.58 15.33 29.19
N VAL A 149 -22.88 14.08 29.58
CA VAL A 149 -21.87 13.12 30.08
C VAL A 149 -20.93 12.66 28.95
N ASP A 150 -21.39 12.62 27.71
CA ASP A 150 -20.60 12.18 26.55
C ASP A 150 -19.72 13.29 25.93
N LEU A 151 -20.01 14.57 26.20
CA LEU A 151 -19.27 15.71 25.64
C LEU A 151 -17.75 15.70 25.92
N PRO A 152 -17.29 15.40 27.16
CA PRO A 152 -15.85 15.30 27.45
C PRO A 152 -15.16 14.23 26.61
N SER A 153 -15.80 13.06 26.44
CA SER A 153 -15.29 11.95 25.63
C SER A 153 -15.21 12.31 24.15
N ILE A 154 -16.19 13.03 23.62
CA ILE A 154 -16.18 13.52 22.23
C ILE A 154 -15.06 14.55 22.02
N LEU A 155 -14.80 15.43 22.99
CA LEU A 155 -13.71 16.41 22.92
C LEU A 155 -12.34 15.75 22.97
N GLU A 156 -12.16 14.73 23.82
CA GLU A 156 -10.94 13.95 23.91
C GLU A 156 -10.66 13.20 22.59
N ALA A 157 -11.66 12.51 22.04
CA ALA A 157 -11.57 11.87 20.74
C ALA A 157 -11.25 12.85 19.61
N SER A 158 -11.79 14.09 19.66
CA SER A 158 -11.46 15.15 18.71
C SER A 158 -10.00 15.62 18.82
N ALA A 159 -9.48 15.72 20.05
CA ALA A 159 -8.09 16.10 20.30
C ALA A 159 -7.11 15.00 19.87
N GLU A 160 -7.45 13.73 20.10
CA GLU A 160 -6.70 12.58 19.59
C GLU A 160 -6.69 12.53 18.07
N PHE A 161 -7.84 12.73 17.44
CA PHE A 161 -7.95 12.77 15.99
C PHE A 161 -7.07 13.87 15.38
N LYS A 162 -7.08 15.08 15.96
CA LYS A 162 -6.22 16.19 15.50
C LYS A 162 -4.73 15.87 15.69
N ARG A 163 -4.35 15.20 16.78
CA ARG A 163 -2.96 14.77 17.02
C ARG A 163 -2.52 13.76 15.97
N ALA A 164 -3.34 12.73 15.69
CA ALA A 164 -3.06 11.73 14.67
C ALA A 164 -2.98 12.34 13.25
N GLU A 165 -3.85 13.29 12.94
CA GLU A 165 -3.80 14.02 11.67
C GLU A 165 -2.53 14.87 11.54
N LEU A 166 -2.06 15.50 12.63
CA LEU A 166 -0.81 16.26 12.62
C LEU A 166 0.41 15.34 12.48
N GLU A 167 0.39 14.17 13.12
CA GLU A 167 1.47 13.19 13.05
C GLU A 167 1.59 12.62 11.64
N THR A 168 0.48 12.20 11.02
CA THR A 168 0.48 11.74 9.62
C THR A 168 0.97 12.82 8.64
N LYS A 169 0.65 14.10 8.88
CA LYS A 169 1.20 15.22 8.09
C LYS A 169 2.70 15.42 8.30
N ARG A 170 3.20 15.25 9.52
CA ARG A 170 4.65 15.30 9.79
C ARG A 170 5.39 14.19 9.08
N ASP A 171 4.86 12.96 9.14
CA ASP A 171 5.46 11.80 8.46
C ASP A 171 5.46 11.99 6.94
N ALA A 172 4.36 12.47 6.37
CA ALA A 172 4.28 12.77 4.94
C ALA A 172 5.31 13.82 4.51
N ASN A 173 5.51 14.88 5.30
CA ASN A 173 6.54 15.88 5.04
C ASN A 173 7.96 15.29 5.14
N ALA A 174 8.24 14.47 6.15
CA ALA A 174 9.53 13.81 6.29
C ALA A 174 9.86 12.90 5.09
N LEU A 175 8.86 12.17 4.59
CA LEU A 175 9.00 11.35 3.38
C LEU A 175 9.27 12.19 2.13
N LEU A 176 8.57 13.32 1.97
CA LEU A 176 8.81 14.24 0.85
C LEU A 176 10.23 14.81 0.89
N GLN A 177 10.73 15.17 2.07
CA GLN A 177 12.08 15.69 2.23
C GLN A 177 13.15 14.65 1.87
N ARG A 178 13.00 13.41 2.37
CA ARG A 178 13.88 12.30 2.00
C ARG A 178 13.85 12.00 0.49
N LYS A 179 12.68 12.13 -0.14
CA LYS A 179 12.55 11.96 -1.59
C LYS A 179 13.37 13.00 -2.36
N ILE A 180 13.32 14.27 -1.94
CA ILE A 180 14.10 15.35 -2.56
C ILE A 180 15.60 15.06 -2.43
N GLU A 181 16.07 14.67 -1.25
CA GLU A 181 17.48 14.31 -1.01
C GLU A 181 17.96 13.18 -1.94
N LEU A 182 17.13 12.15 -2.13
CA LEU A 182 17.45 11.04 -3.04
C LEU A 182 17.46 11.48 -4.52
N GLU A 183 16.57 12.39 -4.91
CA GLU A 183 16.55 12.95 -6.27
C GLU A 183 17.79 13.81 -6.54
N GLU A 184 18.25 14.59 -5.56
CA GLU A 184 19.51 15.35 -5.62
C GLU A 184 20.72 14.42 -5.75
N GLN A 185 20.80 13.35 -4.94
CA GLN A 185 21.87 12.36 -5.05
C GLN A 185 21.89 11.67 -6.41
N ARG A 186 20.71 11.30 -6.94
CA ARG A 186 20.61 10.72 -8.29
C ARG A 186 21.12 11.68 -9.34
N TYR A 187 20.73 12.96 -9.27
CA TYR A 187 21.21 13.98 -10.19
C TYR A 187 22.74 14.14 -10.16
N LEU A 188 23.33 14.15 -8.97
CA LEU A 188 24.78 14.25 -8.81
C LEU A 188 25.52 13.04 -9.40
N LEU A 189 25.00 11.82 -9.22
CA LEU A 189 25.55 10.62 -9.83
C LEU A 189 25.47 10.66 -11.36
N ASP A 190 24.30 11.00 -11.91
CA ASP A 190 24.11 11.13 -13.36
C ASP A 190 25.04 12.20 -13.96
N LYS A 191 25.28 13.29 -13.23
CA LYS A 191 26.22 14.34 -13.63
C LYS A 191 27.66 13.82 -13.64
N ALA A 192 28.10 13.19 -12.56
CA ALA A 192 29.45 12.62 -12.45
C ALA A 192 29.70 11.54 -13.51
N GLU A 193 28.72 10.71 -13.82
CA GLU A 193 28.82 9.70 -14.88
C GLU A 193 29.03 10.33 -16.26
N ARG A 194 28.30 11.40 -16.58
CA ARG A 194 28.48 12.13 -17.84
C ARG A 194 29.84 12.79 -17.92
N GLU A 195 30.29 13.42 -16.84
CA GLU A 195 31.61 14.06 -16.78
C GLU A 195 32.73 13.02 -16.92
N ALA A 196 32.61 11.86 -16.28
CA ALA A 196 33.58 10.76 -16.42
C ALA A 196 33.63 10.21 -17.86
N ARG A 197 32.47 10.02 -18.50
CA ARG A 197 32.40 9.61 -19.92
C ARG A 197 33.06 10.63 -20.83
N PHE A 198 32.78 11.91 -20.61
CA PHE A 198 33.38 12.99 -21.40
C PHE A 198 34.90 13.07 -21.19
N ALA A 199 35.38 12.89 -19.97
CA ALA A 199 36.82 12.86 -19.67
C ALA A 199 37.54 11.70 -20.37
N LEU A 200 36.94 10.52 -20.40
CA LEU A 200 37.46 9.36 -21.14
C LEU A 200 37.51 9.63 -22.65
N GLU A 201 36.43 10.16 -23.23
CA GLU A 201 36.38 10.51 -24.66
C GLU A 201 37.44 11.55 -25.03
N GLN A 202 37.67 12.55 -24.17
CA GLN A 202 38.74 13.53 -24.37
C GLN A 202 40.11 12.87 -24.28
N GLN A 203 40.35 11.97 -23.33
CA GLN A 203 41.62 11.25 -23.22
C GLN A 203 41.90 10.40 -24.47
N GLU A 204 40.89 9.72 -25.03
CA GLU A 204 41.02 8.94 -26.26
C GLU A 204 41.33 9.79 -27.50
N ARG A 205 40.85 11.04 -27.56
CA ARG A 205 41.12 11.95 -28.69
C ARG A 205 42.50 12.60 -28.65
N HIS A 206 43.12 12.69 -27.47
CA HIS A 206 44.42 13.33 -27.27
C HIS A 206 45.56 12.31 -27.07
N SER A 207 45.25 11.01 -27.17
CA SER A 207 46.21 9.90 -27.10
C SER A 207 46.45 9.30 -28.47
#